data_AF-A0A1F7BLB5-F1
#
_entry.id   AF-A0A1F7BLB5-F1
#
_cell.length_a   1.000
_cell.length_b   1.000
_cell.length_c   1.000
_cell.angle_alpha   90.00
_cell.angle_beta   90.00
_cell.angle_gamma   90.00
#
_symmetry.space_group_name_H-M   'P 1'
#
loop_
_entity.id
_entity.type
_entity.pdbx_description
1 polymer ?
#
loop_
_entity_poly.entity_id
_entity_poly.type
_entity_poly.pdbx_seq_one_letter_code
_entity_poly.pdbx_strand_id
1 'polypeptide(L)'
;MSRPPLHGARKTLQWLTTGLGVLTLAVVVTAIEQGTSFDARLLPKHMRGATPWKTISAADMEKGATAPADTNVIIQIPEDAERMTLDVLTGYRGRETRFWGYCFPVNYDRDEAQQRRRFPGTVFFSHKEREMREQQQKNQRREDFTVQENLTEEDLNEERTYRGAIRHQQEIFLPGTSCYLMTEAPLPIGVDNDRDRANAAVERDVGSDSQNADTDADGVKDGPEAFTLGTNPVLRDSDGDGLIDGIEDRNQNGRRDLDESDATKWDTDSDGLCDGLCKVEKGQRLRGEDKNINGVVDEGESSPLLTDTDGDNILDFHEVYVCELGGGTEC
;
A
#
# COMPACT_ATOMS: atom_id res chain seq x y z
N MET A 1 43.56 29.14 47.00
CA MET A 1 42.29 28.85 46.31
C MET A 1 42.58 27.83 45.23
N SER A 2 42.29 26.55 45.53
CA SER A 2 42.70 25.39 44.75
C SER A 2 41.55 24.95 43.85
N ARG A 3 41.80 24.81 42.54
CA ARG A 3 40.82 24.30 41.55
C ARG A 3 40.67 22.77 41.69
N PRO A 4 39.46 22.19 41.51
CA PRO A 4 39.25 20.75 41.59
C PRO A 4 39.64 20.03 40.28
N PRO A 5 39.88 18.70 40.31
CA PRO A 5 40.42 17.94 39.19
C PRO A 5 39.35 17.46 38.20
N LEU A 6 39.50 17.83 36.92
CA LEU A 6 38.67 17.42 35.77
C LEU A 6 39.03 16.02 35.23
N HIS A 7 39.14 15.00 36.08
CA HIS A 7 39.49 13.63 35.64
C HIS A 7 38.28 12.67 35.51
N GLY A 8 37.12 12.98 36.10
CA GLY A 8 35.92 12.14 36.02
C GLY A 8 35.12 12.30 34.72
N ALA A 9 34.95 13.55 34.25
CA ALA A 9 34.09 13.88 33.11
C ALA A 9 34.60 13.37 31.75
N ARG A 10 35.91 13.10 31.63
CA ARG A 10 36.51 12.61 30.38
C ARG A 10 36.24 11.12 30.14
N LYS A 11 36.15 10.33 31.20
CA LYS A 11 35.85 8.89 31.09
C LYS A 11 34.37 8.67 30.78
N THR A 12 33.46 9.40 31.42
CA THR A 12 32.02 9.28 31.13
C THR A 12 31.67 9.68 29.69
N LEU A 13 32.36 10.69 29.14
CA LEU A 13 32.17 11.09 27.74
C LEU A 13 32.67 10.04 26.73
N GLN A 14 33.77 9.33 27.03
CA GLN A 14 34.28 8.24 26.18
C GLN A 14 33.36 7.02 26.15
N TRP A 15 32.69 6.70 27.26
CA TRP A 15 31.71 5.61 27.32
C TRP A 15 30.41 5.95 26.57
N LEU A 16 29.97 7.21 26.62
CA LEU A 16 28.82 7.67 25.82
C LEU A 16 29.11 7.64 24.31
N THR A 17 30.31 8.03 23.86
CA THR A 17 30.66 8.00 22.43
C THR A 17 30.82 6.58 21.89
N THR A 18 31.31 5.65 22.71
CA THR A 18 31.44 4.23 22.30
C THR A 18 30.08 3.53 22.30
N GLY A 19 29.21 3.80 23.28
CA GLY A 19 27.84 3.29 23.30
C GLY A 19 26.99 3.78 22.11
N LEU A 20 27.06 5.07 21.78
CA LEU A 20 26.33 5.63 20.64
C LEU A 20 26.83 5.05 19.30
N GLY A 21 28.14 4.84 19.17
CA GLY A 21 28.74 4.24 17.96
C GLY A 21 28.39 2.78 17.74
N VAL A 22 28.18 1.99 18.81
CA VAL A 22 27.71 0.60 18.71
C VAL A 22 26.21 0.57 18.38
N LEU A 23 25.42 1.50 18.94
CA LEU A 23 23.99 1.60 18.67
C LEU A 23 23.70 2.00 17.21
N THR A 24 24.47 2.95 16.64
CA THR A 24 24.33 3.32 15.23
C THR A 24 24.73 2.19 14.29
N LEU A 25 25.77 1.42 14.63
CA LEU A 25 26.19 0.27 13.84
C LEU A 25 25.15 -0.86 13.91
N ALA A 26 24.51 -1.07 15.07
CA ALA A 26 23.41 -2.01 15.21
C ALA A 26 22.19 -1.59 14.39
N VAL A 27 21.78 -0.31 14.44
CA VAL A 27 20.65 0.22 13.64
C VAL A 27 20.93 0.11 12.14
N VAL A 28 22.17 0.37 11.70
CA VAL A 28 22.56 0.21 10.29
C VAL A 28 22.55 -1.26 9.89
N VAL A 29 23.03 -2.17 10.73
CA VAL A 29 23.00 -3.62 10.44
C VAL A 29 21.56 -4.16 10.41
N THR A 30 20.68 -3.73 11.33
CA THR A 30 19.27 -4.12 11.31
C THR A 30 18.52 -3.53 10.11
N ALA A 31 18.89 -2.32 9.66
CA ALA A 31 18.34 -1.71 8.45
C ALA A 31 18.84 -2.38 7.15
N ILE A 32 20.01 -3.06 7.20
CA ILE A 32 20.54 -3.88 6.09
C ILE A 32 19.87 -5.26 6.07
N GLU A 33 19.53 -5.84 7.23
CA GLU A 33 18.83 -7.13 7.31
C GLU A 33 17.33 -7.03 6.99
N GLN A 34 16.69 -5.91 7.29
CA GLN A 34 15.32 -5.62 6.85
C GLN A 34 15.37 -4.85 5.53
N GLY A 35 15.30 -5.58 4.41
CA GLY A 35 15.41 -5.06 3.04
C GLY A 35 14.44 -3.94 2.71
N THR A 36 14.78 -2.71 3.10
CA THR A 36 14.08 -1.50 2.71
C THR A 36 14.63 -1.04 1.35
N SER A 37 13.73 -0.87 0.41
CA SER A 37 13.96 -0.67 -1.04
C SER A 37 14.59 0.69 -1.41
N PHE A 38 15.41 1.30 -0.55
CA PHE A 38 16.09 2.57 -0.84
C PHE A 38 17.44 2.43 -1.56
N ASP A 39 18.00 1.21 -1.66
CA ASP A 39 19.37 0.98 -2.15
C ASP A 39 19.58 1.12 -3.67
N ALA A 40 18.52 1.18 -4.47
CA ALA A 40 18.67 1.14 -5.93
C ALA A 40 19.22 2.45 -6.54
N ARG A 41 19.23 3.58 -5.82
CA ARG A 41 19.52 4.90 -6.42
C ARG A 41 20.88 5.52 -6.08
N LEU A 42 21.60 5.01 -5.07
CA LEU A 42 22.88 5.58 -4.62
C LEU A 42 24.12 4.74 -4.96
N LEU A 43 23.94 3.50 -5.44
CA LEU A 43 25.10 2.65 -5.73
C LEU A 43 25.77 3.01 -7.07
N PRO A 44 27.11 3.19 -7.10
CA PRO A 44 27.86 3.33 -8.34
C PRO A 44 27.68 2.08 -9.22
N LYS A 45 27.76 2.25 -10.55
CA LYS A 45 27.37 1.25 -11.57
C LYS A 45 28.02 -0.14 -11.41
N HIS A 46 29.15 -0.23 -10.71
CA HIS A 46 29.87 -1.48 -10.45
C HIS A 46 29.42 -2.22 -9.18
N MET A 47 28.63 -1.58 -8.31
CA MET A 47 28.08 -2.16 -7.08
C MET A 47 26.58 -2.46 -7.17
N ARG A 48 25.92 -2.08 -8.26
CA ARG A 48 24.56 -2.56 -8.55
C ARG A 48 24.67 -3.99 -9.05
N GLY A 49 24.15 -4.96 -8.29
CA GLY A 49 23.88 -6.29 -8.83
C GLY A 49 23.06 -6.18 -10.12
N ALA A 50 23.20 -7.14 -11.03
CA ALA A 50 22.36 -7.17 -12.22
C ALA A 50 20.90 -7.36 -11.79
N THR A 51 20.02 -6.44 -12.16
CA THR A 51 18.58 -6.57 -11.91
C THR A 51 18.08 -7.86 -12.57
N PRO A 52 17.38 -8.75 -11.84
CA PRO A 52 16.96 -10.04 -12.36
C PRO A 52 15.95 -9.88 -13.51
N TRP A 53 15.78 -10.95 -14.28
CA TRP A 53 14.80 -11.04 -15.36
C TRP A 53 13.80 -12.15 -15.06
N LYS A 54 12.52 -11.88 -15.27
CA LYS A 54 11.43 -12.87 -15.20
C LYS A 54 10.56 -12.74 -16.44
N THR A 55 10.10 -13.87 -16.96
CA THR A 55 9.09 -13.90 -18.03
C THR A 55 7.80 -14.47 -17.45
N ILE A 56 6.70 -13.78 -17.70
CA ILE A 56 5.33 -14.24 -17.46
C ILE A 56 4.78 -14.59 -18.83
N SER A 57 4.67 -15.89 -19.10
CA SER A 57 4.13 -16.40 -20.35
C SER A 57 2.61 -16.29 -20.39
N ALA A 58 2.01 -16.49 -21.57
CA ALA A 58 0.55 -16.55 -21.72
C ALA A 58 -0.08 -17.60 -20.78
N ALA A 59 0.53 -18.78 -20.68
CA ALA A 59 0.07 -19.85 -19.80
C ALA A 59 0.21 -19.53 -18.29
N ASP A 60 1.14 -18.64 -17.93
CA ASP A 60 1.25 -18.15 -16.54
C ASP A 60 0.14 -17.14 -16.25
N MET A 61 -0.19 -16.27 -17.22
CA MET A 61 -1.30 -15.32 -17.08
C MET A 61 -2.66 -16.02 -16.91
N GLU A 62 -2.89 -17.10 -17.65
CA GLU A 62 -4.11 -17.91 -17.54
C GLU A 62 -4.32 -18.51 -16.14
N LYS A 63 -3.23 -18.77 -15.41
CA LYS A 63 -3.26 -19.34 -14.05
C LYS A 63 -3.20 -18.28 -12.94
N GLY A 64 -3.11 -17.01 -13.34
CA GLY A 64 -2.65 -15.92 -12.48
C GLY A 64 -1.14 -15.99 -12.24
N ALA A 65 -0.50 -14.83 -12.22
CA ALA A 65 0.92 -14.68 -11.90
C ALA A 65 1.16 -13.40 -11.08
N THR A 66 2.29 -13.36 -10.38
CA THR A 66 2.74 -12.14 -9.68
C THR A 66 4.08 -11.69 -10.26
N ALA A 67 4.10 -10.47 -10.79
CA ALA A 67 5.30 -9.78 -11.21
C ALA A 67 6.04 -9.28 -9.95
N PRO A 68 7.27 -9.74 -9.69
CA PRO A 68 8.01 -9.32 -8.51
C PRO A 68 8.47 -7.86 -8.62
N ALA A 69 8.60 -7.22 -7.46
CA ALA A 69 9.19 -5.90 -7.33
C ALA A 69 10.63 -5.85 -7.88
N ASP A 70 11.05 -4.68 -8.35
CA ASP A 70 12.43 -4.35 -8.72
C ASP A 70 13.08 -5.37 -9.68
N THR A 71 12.27 -5.96 -10.56
CA THR A 71 12.67 -7.02 -11.50
C THR A 71 12.28 -6.64 -12.92
N ASN A 72 13.13 -6.94 -13.90
CA ASN A 72 12.77 -6.78 -15.31
C ASN A 72 11.79 -7.89 -15.70
N VAL A 73 10.53 -7.54 -15.93
CA VAL A 73 9.49 -8.51 -16.27
C VAL A 73 9.11 -8.36 -17.74
N ILE A 74 9.06 -9.48 -18.47
CA ILE A 74 8.43 -9.57 -19.79
C ILE A 74 7.10 -10.29 -19.64
N ILE A 75 6.01 -9.64 -20.04
CA ILE A 75 4.66 -10.19 -20.06
C ILE A 75 4.30 -10.51 -21.51
N GLN A 76 3.84 -11.72 -21.75
CA GLN A 76 3.35 -12.17 -23.05
C GLN A 76 1.85 -12.32 -23.00
N ILE A 77 1.14 -11.44 -23.70
CA ILE A 77 -0.32 -11.47 -23.73
C ILE A 77 -0.78 -12.62 -24.63
N PRO A 78 -1.69 -13.49 -24.17
CA PRO A 78 -2.21 -14.59 -24.98
C PRO A 78 -2.75 -14.10 -26.33
N GLU A 79 -2.56 -14.90 -27.39
CA GLU A 79 -3.02 -14.54 -28.74
C GLU A 79 -4.54 -14.65 -28.90
N ASP A 80 -5.17 -15.49 -28.10
CA ASP A 80 -6.60 -15.76 -28.05
C ASP A 80 -7.35 -14.89 -27.02
N ALA A 81 -6.64 -14.05 -26.26
CA ALA A 81 -7.25 -13.10 -25.34
C ALA A 81 -8.11 -12.06 -26.07
N GLU A 82 -9.04 -11.45 -25.35
CA GLU A 82 -9.64 -10.19 -25.79
C GLU A 82 -8.71 -9.00 -25.50
N ARG A 83 -9.03 -7.84 -26.07
CA ARG A 83 -8.34 -6.60 -25.68
C ARG A 83 -8.62 -6.30 -24.20
N MET A 84 -7.58 -6.04 -23.42
CA MET A 84 -7.69 -5.82 -21.97
C MET A 84 -7.30 -4.39 -21.61
N THR A 85 -7.91 -3.83 -20.57
CA THR A 85 -7.44 -2.56 -20.00
C THR A 85 -6.27 -2.80 -19.05
N LEU A 86 -5.55 -1.75 -18.68
CA LEU A 86 -4.49 -1.85 -17.67
C LEU A 86 -5.03 -2.38 -16.33
N ASP A 87 -6.18 -1.88 -15.88
CA ASP A 87 -6.80 -2.32 -14.63
C ASP A 87 -7.17 -3.81 -14.65
N VAL A 88 -7.68 -4.30 -15.78
CA VAL A 88 -7.96 -5.75 -15.95
C VAL A 88 -6.68 -6.57 -15.93
N LEU A 89 -5.60 -6.04 -16.51
CA LEU A 89 -4.31 -6.73 -16.52
C LEU A 89 -3.66 -6.80 -15.14
N THR A 90 -3.81 -5.75 -14.32
CA THR A 90 -3.01 -5.55 -13.09
C THR A 90 -3.79 -5.58 -11.77
N GLY A 91 -5.11 -5.76 -11.81
CA GLY A 91 -5.98 -5.79 -10.63
C GLY A 91 -5.96 -4.50 -9.79
N TYR A 92 -6.26 -4.62 -8.49
CA TYR A 92 -6.39 -3.48 -7.55
C TYR A 92 -5.09 -2.65 -7.40
N ARG A 93 -3.92 -3.28 -7.56
CA ARG A 93 -2.62 -2.64 -7.35
C ARG A 93 -2.25 -1.56 -8.39
N GLY A 94 -2.98 -1.47 -9.50
CA GLY A 94 -2.88 -0.42 -10.52
C GLY A 94 -2.91 1.03 -9.99
N ARG A 95 -3.62 1.24 -8.87
CA ARG A 95 -3.85 2.56 -8.27
C ARG A 95 -2.87 2.92 -7.16
N GLU A 96 -2.26 1.93 -6.56
CA GLU A 96 -1.50 2.11 -5.32
C GLU A 96 -0.01 1.87 -5.52
N THR A 97 0.32 0.99 -6.47
CA THR A 97 1.69 0.65 -6.82
C THR A 97 2.14 1.46 -8.04
N ARG A 98 3.34 2.04 -7.96
CA ARG A 98 4.00 2.65 -9.12
C ARG A 98 4.61 1.56 -9.98
N PHE A 99 4.19 1.56 -11.23
CA PHE A 99 4.85 0.78 -12.26
C PHE A 99 4.79 1.51 -13.59
N TRP A 100 5.67 1.11 -14.48
CA TRP A 100 5.67 1.55 -15.85
C TRP A 100 6.08 0.39 -16.73
N GLY A 101 5.68 0.47 -17.99
CA GLY A 101 6.04 -0.55 -18.94
C GLY A 101 5.97 -0.05 -20.37
N TYR A 102 6.38 -0.94 -21.25
CA TYR A 102 6.52 -0.66 -22.66
C TYR A 102 6.10 -1.87 -23.48
N CYS A 103 5.15 -1.68 -24.38
CA CYS A 103 4.70 -2.75 -25.26
C CYS A 103 5.29 -2.62 -26.65
N PHE A 104 5.78 -3.76 -27.15
CA PHE A 104 6.19 -3.88 -28.54
C PHE A 104 4.96 -4.05 -29.44
N PRO A 105 4.97 -3.49 -30.66
CA PRO A 105 3.92 -3.75 -31.63
C PRO A 105 3.86 -5.25 -31.97
N VAL A 106 2.66 -5.79 -32.21
CA VAL A 106 2.42 -7.21 -32.51
C VAL A 106 3.34 -7.73 -33.63
N ASN A 107 3.53 -6.93 -34.67
CA ASN A 107 4.41 -7.24 -35.79
C ASN A 107 5.74 -6.46 -35.67
N TYR A 108 6.45 -6.63 -34.55
CA TYR A 108 7.72 -5.94 -34.34
C TYR A 108 8.79 -6.46 -35.32
N ASP A 109 9.05 -5.70 -36.37
CA ASP A 109 10.20 -5.89 -37.25
C ASP A 109 11.36 -5.00 -36.76
N ARG A 110 12.45 -5.64 -36.36
CA ARG A 110 13.66 -4.96 -35.86
C ARG A 110 14.30 -4.08 -36.93
N ASP A 111 14.31 -4.52 -38.18
CA ASP A 111 14.98 -3.83 -39.28
C ASP A 111 14.16 -2.62 -39.72
N GLU A 112 12.83 -2.75 -39.78
CA GLU A 112 11.93 -1.62 -40.00
C GLU A 112 12.00 -0.60 -38.85
N ALA A 113 12.04 -1.08 -37.60
CA ALA A 113 12.14 -0.24 -36.42
C ALA A 113 13.44 0.55 -36.36
N GLN A 114 14.57 -0.02 -36.80
CA GLN A 114 15.86 0.70 -36.88
C GLN A 114 15.85 1.80 -37.94
N GLN A 115 15.10 1.63 -39.03
CA GLN A 115 14.97 2.63 -40.09
C GLN A 115 14.08 3.80 -39.66
N ARG A 116 13.05 3.53 -38.83
CA ARG A 116 12.17 4.57 -38.28
C ARG A 116 12.88 5.29 -37.12
N ARG A 117 13.11 6.61 -37.24
CA ARG A 117 13.69 7.46 -36.16
C ARG A 117 12.79 7.65 -34.91
N ARG A 118 11.78 6.81 -34.71
CA ARG A 118 10.84 6.89 -33.58
C ARG A 118 10.90 5.59 -32.77
N PHE A 119 10.69 5.69 -31.47
CA PHE A 119 10.63 4.51 -30.62
C PHE A 119 9.45 3.61 -31.06
N PRO A 120 9.70 2.32 -31.36
CA PRO A 120 8.71 1.40 -31.92
C PRO A 120 7.84 0.78 -30.82
N GLY A 121 6.77 1.47 -30.40
CA GLY A 121 5.87 0.95 -29.37
C GLY A 121 5.21 2.05 -28.55
N THR A 122 4.58 1.62 -27.46
CA THR A 122 3.77 2.47 -26.58
C THR A 122 4.14 2.24 -25.13
N VAL A 123 4.11 3.33 -24.35
CA VAL A 123 4.43 3.29 -22.92
C VAL A 123 3.11 3.25 -22.15
N PHE A 124 3.10 2.56 -21.02
CA PHE A 124 1.99 2.64 -20.07
C PHE A 124 2.52 2.92 -18.67
N PHE A 125 1.68 3.56 -17.87
CA PHE A 125 1.99 3.96 -16.50
C PHE A 125 0.82 3.58 -15.60
N SER A 126 1.13 3.14 -14.39
CA SER A 126 0.10 2.98 -13.36
C SER A 126 -0.55 4.33 -13.02
N HIS A 127 -1.74 4.27 -12.42
CA HIS A 127 -2.42 5.49 -11.96
C HIS A 127 -1.55 6.23 -10.95
N LYS A 128 -0.92 5.52 -10.01
CA LYS A 128 -0.01 6.10 -9.02
C LYS A 128 1.18 6.83 -9.65
N GLU A 129 1.80 6.24 -10.67
CA GLU A 129 2.93 6.87 -11.36
C GLU A 129 2.53 8.14 -12.12
N ARG A 130 1.32 8.16 -12.70
CA ARG A 130 0.77 9.34 -13.36
C ARG A 130 0.54 10.48 -12.36
N GLU A 131 -0.11 10.19 -11.24
CA GLU A 131 -0.37 11.15 -10.16
C GLU A 131 0.94 11.74 -9.62
N MET A 132 1.95 10.89 -9.36
CA MET A 132 3.26 11.33 -8.88
C MET A 132 3.96 12.27 -9.87
N ARG A 133 3.89 11.98 -11.17
CA ARG A 133 4.45 12.85 -12.21
C ARG A 133 3.71 14.18 -12.29
N GLU A 134 2.39 14.15 -12.22
CA GLU A 134 1.58 15.36 -12.21
C GLU A 134 1.91 16.22 -10.99
N GLN A 135 2.04 15.61 -9.82
CA GLN A 135 2.41 16.29 -8.58
C GLN A 135 3.83 16.88 -8.66
N GLN A 136 4.79 16.14 -9.20
CA GLN A 136 6.14 16.64 -9.43
C GLN A 136 6.15 17.84 -10.38
N GLN A 137 5.38 17.78 -11.47
CA GLN A 137 5.23 18.91 -12.39
C GLN A 137 4.57 20.12 -11.71
N LYS A 138 3.53 19.92 -10.91
CA LYS A 138 2.89 20.98 -10.12
C LYS A 138 3.88 21.63 -9.13
N ASN A 139 4.70 20.82 -8.46
CA ASN A 139 5.73 21.32 -7.55
C ASN A 139 6.81 22.13 -8.28
N GLN A 140 7.32 21.64 -9.41
CA GLN A 140 8.25 22.39 -10.26
C GLN A 140 7.66 23.74 -10.71
N ARG A 141 6.39 23.75 -11.12
CA ARG A 141 5.68 25.00 -11.47
C ARG A 141 5.53 25.97 -10.30
N ARG A 142 5.35 25.47 -9.07
CA ARG A 142 5.27 26.32 -7.87
C ARG A 142 6.61 26.95 -7.53
N GLU A 143 7.71 26.23 -7.73
CA GLU A 143 9.07 26.78 -7.49
C GLU A 143 9.49 27.76 -8.58
N ASP A 144 8.98 27.63 -9.81
CA ASP A 144 9.17 28.60 -10.90
C ASP A 144 8.34 29.90 -10.73
N PHE A 145 7.58 30.07 -9.63
CA PHE A 145 6.90 31.34 -9.32
C PHE A 145 7.93 32.40 -8.85
N THR A 146 8.71 32.90 -9.80
CA THR A 146 9.47 34.14 -9.66
C THR A 146 8.58 35.29 -10.13
N VAL A 147 8.34 36.27 -9.26
CA VAL A 147 7.76 37.56 -9.70
C VAL A 147 8.82 38.23 -10.57
N GLN A 148 8.71 38.09 -11.89
CA GLN A 148 9.58 38.82 -12.81
C GLN A 148 9.13 40.28 -12.79
N GLU A 149 9.92 41.15 -12.14
CA GLU A 149 9.59 42.57 -12.03
C GLU A 149 9.70 43.33 -13.37
N ASN A 150 10.35 42.74 -14.38
CA ASN A 150 10.52 43.31 -15.73
C ASN A 150 10.27 42.26 -16.82
N LEU A 151 9.00 41.97 -17.12
CA LEU A 151 8.60 41.14 -18.26
C LEU A 151 8.78 41.91 -19.57
N THR A 152 9.41 41.31 -20.57
CA THR A 152 9.53 41.90 -21.92
C THR A 152 8.30 41.57 -22.79
N GLU A 153 8.07 42.31 -23.89
CA GLU A 153 7.00 41.98 -24.85
C GLU A 153 7.18 40.59 -25.48
N GLU A 154 8.40 40.07 -25.54
CA GLU A 154 8.69 38.70 -26.01
C GLU A 154 8.24 37.67 -24.96
N ASP A 155 8.49 37.90 -23.67
CA ASP A 155 8.02 37.03 -22.58
C ASP A 155 6.49 36.98 -22.49
N LEU A 156 5.82 38.11 -22.78
CA LEU A 156 4.36 38.24 -22.77
C LEU A 156 3.69 37.55 -23.98
N ASN A 157 4.42 37.38 -25.08
CA ASN A 157 3.91 36.81 -26.32
C ASN A 157 4.47 35.42 -26.65
N GLU A 158 5.35 34.87 -25.80
CA GLU A 158 5.84 33.51 -25.94
C GLU A 158 4.72 32.50 -25.63
N GLU A 159 4.04 32.00 -26.66
CA GLU A 159 3.24 30.79 -26.53
C GLU A 159 4.17 29.60 -26.26
N ARG A 160 4.44 29.32 -24.97
CA ARG A 160 5.12 28.09 -24.59
C ARG A 160 4.25 26.90 -24.97
N THR A 161 4.59 26.26 -26.08
CA THR A 161 3.96 25.01 -26.51
C THR A 161 4.41 23.88 -25.59
N TYR A 162 3.65 23.64 -24.54
CA TYR A 162 3.88 22.54 -23.62
C TYR A 162 3.62 21.20 -24.31
N ARG A 163 4.69 20.55 -24.78
CA ARG A 163 4.66 19.15 -25.22
C ARG A 163 4.64 18.22 -24.00
N GLY A 164 3.52 18.21 -23.28
CA GLY A 164 3.35 17.42 -22.05
C GLY A 164 2.42 16.21 -22.17
N ALA A 165 1.54 16.16 -23.17
CA ALA A 165 0.70 15.00 -23.39
C ALA A 165 1.54 13.87 -23.98
N ILE A 166 1.75 12.79 -23.23
CA ILE A 166 2.37 11.57 -23.73
C ILE A 166 1.43 11.02 -24.81
N ARG A 167 1.66 11.39 -26.07
CA ARG A 167 0.84 10.98 -27.22
C ARG A 167 0.85 9.46 -27.48
N HIS A 168 1.56 8.68 -26.66
CA HIS A 168 1.81 7.25 -26.82
C HIS A 168 1.53 6.49 -25.51
N GLN A 169 0.58 6.96 -24.69
CA GLN A 169 0.10 6.22 -23.53
C GLN A 169 -0.85 5.12 -23.98
N GLN A 170 -0.56 3.89 -23.60
CA GLN A 170 -1.42 2.73 -23.83
C GLN A 170 -2.21 2.40 -22.57
N GLU A 171 -3.52 2.35 -22.69
CA GLU A 171 -4.41 1.83 -21.64
C GLU A 171 -5.09 0.52 -22.08
N ILE A 172 -5.00 0.17 -23.37
CA ILE A 172 -5.59 -1.02 -23.97
C ILE A 172 -4.48 -1.90 -24.53
N PHE A 173 -4.44 -3.13 -24.06
CA PHE A 173 -3.47 -4.15 -24.46
C PHE A 173 -4.08 -5.06 -25.52
N LEU A 174 -3.30 -5.39 -26.56
CA LEU A 174 -3.75 -6.20 -27.68
C LEU A 174 -3.27 -7.64 -27.51
N PRO A 175 -4.03 -8.63 -28.03
CA PRO A 175 -3.61 -10.02 -28.00
C PRO A 175 -2.29 -10.23 -28.72
N GLY A 176 -1.46 -11.15 -28.22
CA GLY A 176 -0.14 -11.47 -28.78
C GLY A 176 0.95 -10.40 -28.59
N THR A 177 0.68 -9.27 -27.93
CA THR A 177 1.75 -8.29 -27.66
C THR A 177 2.65 -8.76 -26.53
N SER A 178 3.94 -8.49 -26.67
CA SER A 178 4.90 -8.60 -25.58
C SER A 178 5.12 -7.22 -24.95
N CYS A 179 5.06 -7.16 -23.62
CA CYS A 179 5.25 -5.93 -22.87
C CYS A 179 6.34 -6.11 -21.82
N TYR A 180 7.25 -5.15 -21.75
CA TYR A 180 8.14 -4.97 -20.61
C TYR A 180 7.40 -4.29 -19.46
N LEU A 181 7.66 -4.72 -18.24
CA LEU A 181 7.12 -4.16 -17.00
C LEU A 181 8.24 -4.04 -15.95
N MET A 182 8.21 -2.93 -15.22
CA MET A 182 8.95 -2.73 -13.98
C MET A 182 8.01 -2.14 -12.93
N THR A 183 7.97 -2.75 -11.75
CA THR A 183 7.06 -2.41 -10.65
C THR A 183 7.82 -2.24 -9.34
N GLU A 184 7.39 -1.29 -8.50
CA GLU A 184 8.02 -1.03 -7.19
C GLU A 184 7.59 -2.03 -6.11
N ALA A 185 6.44 -2.68 -6.30
CA ALA A 185 5.90 -3.70 -5.39
C ALA A 185 5.39 -4.89 -6.21
N PRO A 186 5.20 -6.08 -5.60
CA PRO A 186 4.59 -7.22 -6.28
C PRO A 186 3.26 -6.82 -6.93
N LEU A 187 3.12 -7.11 -8.22
CA LEU A 187 1.96 -6.72 -9.02
C LEU A 187 1.27 -7.99 -9.53
N PRO A 188 -0.02 -8.22 -9.18
CA PRO A 188 -0.77 -9.34 -9.74
C PRO A 188 -1.02 -9.10 -11.24
N ILE A 189 -0.85 -10.14 -12.04
CA ILE A 189 -1.01 -10.14 -13.49
C ILE A 189 -1.81 -11.37 -13.90
N GLY A 190 -2.82 -11.18 -14.75
CA GLY A 190 -3.54 -12.29 -15.38
C GLY A 190 -4.97 -12.45 -14.89
N VAL A 191 -5.47 -13.68 -14.94
CA VAL A 191 -6.90 -13.99 -14.80
C VAL A 191 -7.42 -13.73 -13.38
N ASP A 192 -8.51 -12.98 -13.33
CA ASP A 192 -9.36 -12.64 -12.18
C ASP A 192 -10.77 -13.14 -12.55
N ASN A 193 -11.22 -14.20 -11.88
CA ASN A 193 -12.35 -15.02 -12.32
C ASN A 193 -13.69 -14.49 -11.80
N ASP A 194 -13.73 -14.00 -10.58
CA ASP A 194 -14.92 -13.44 -9.92
C ASP A 194 -14.96 -11.90 -9.93
N ARG A 195 -13.90 -11.26 -10.45
CA ARG A 195 -13.79 -9.83 -10.71
C ARG A 195 -13.74 -9.00 -9.45
N ASP A 196 -13.10 -9.54 -8.44
CA ASP A 196 -12.80 -8.88 -7.19
C ASP A 196 -11.41 -8.19 -7.21
N ARG A 197 -10.70 -8.26 -8.35
CA ARG A 197 -9.36 -7.71 -8.61
C ARG A 197 -8.22 -8.26 -7.74
N ALA A 198 -8.42 -9.37 -7.06
CA ALA A 198 -7.40 -10.39 -6.87
C ALA A 198 -7.31 -11.25 -8.15
N ASN A 199 -6.19 -11.94 -8.34
CA ASN A 199 -6.08 -12.91 -9.42
C ASN A 199 -5.94 -14.31 -8.83
N ALA A 200 -6.13 -15.35 -9.65
CA ALA A 200 -6.10 -16.74 -9.18
C ALA A 200 -4.77 -17.18 -8.52
N ALA A 201 -3.68 -16.41 -8.68
CA ALA A 201 -2.44 -16.65 -7.95
C ALA A 201 -2.45 -16.01 -6.57
N VAL A 202 -2.94 -14.77 -6.45
CA VAL A 202 -3.12 -14.07 -5.18
C VAL A 202 -4.08 -14.83 -4.28
N GLU A 203 -5.24 -15.23 -4.82
CA GLU A 203 -6.28 -15.95 -4.06
C GLU A 203 -5.74 -17.27 -3.51
N ARG A 204 -4.94 -17.99 -4.31
CA ARG A 204 -4.24 -19.20 -3.85
C ARG A 204 -3.23 -18.90 -2.73
N ASP A 205 -2.55 -17.76 -2.81
CA ASP A 205 -1.54 -17.37 -1.82
C ASP A 205 -2.19 -16.93 -0.49
N VAL A 206 -3.36 -16.28 -0.53
CA VAL A 206 -4.12 -15.86 0.67
C VAL A 206 -5.10 -16.94 1.16
N GLY A 207 -5.40 -17.95 0.34
CA GLY A 207 -6.28 -19.06 0.66
C GLY A 207 -7.75 -18.84 0.32
N SER A 208 -8.07 -17.78 -0.41
CA SER A 208 -9.45 -17.43 -0.80
C SER A 208 -9.91 -18.18 -2.05
N ASP A 209 -11.22 -18.17 -2.34
CA ASP A 209 -11.82 -18.88 -3.45
C ASP A 209 -11.90 -18.01 -4.70
N SER A 210 -11.09 -18.36 -5.71
CA SER A 210 -11.06 -17.69 -7.02
C SER A 210 -12.37 -17.61 -7.82
N GLN A 211 -13.44 -18.20 -7.32
CA GLN A 211 -14.75 -18.16 -7.94
C GLN A 211 -15.77 -17.38 -7.10
N ASN A 212 -15.35 -16.79 -5.99
CA ASN A 212 -16.18 -16.09 -5.05
C ASN A 212 -15.49 -14.80 -4.55
N ALA A 213 -15.98 -13.65 -5.03
CA ALA A 213 -15.38 -12.34 -4.80
C ALA A 213 -15.35 -11.85 -3.35
N ASP A 214 -15.92 -12.60 -2.42
CA ASP A 214 -16.06 -12.34 -0.97
C ASP A 214 -16.15 -13.72 -0.31
N THR A 215 -15.00 -14.30 0.00
CA THR A 215 -14.85 -15.73 0.32
C THR A 215 -15.48 -16.09 1.66
N ASP A 216 -15.39 -15.24 2.66
CA ASP A 216 -15.95 -15.47 3.98
C ASP A 216 -17.33 -14.83 4.21
N ALA A 217 -17.81 -14.04 3.26
CA ALA A 217 -19.13 -13.41 3.25
C ALA A 217 -19.35 -12.41 4.40
N ASP A 218 -18.34 -11.59 4.68
CA ASP A 218 -18.43 -10.50 5.64
C ASP A 218 -18.88 -9.16 5.02
N GLY A 219 -18.79 -9.04 3.68
CA GLY A 219 -19.19 -7.86 2.90
C GLY A 219 -18.02 -7.07 2.29
N VAL A 220 -16.77 -7.40 2.62
CA VAL A 220 -15.57 -6.92 1.93
C VAL A 220 -15.18 -7.94 0.86
N LYS A 221 -14.40 -7.51 -0.14
CA LYS A 221 -13.94 -8.41 -1.21
C LYS A 221 -12.51 -8.88 -0.95
N ASP A 222 -12.18 -10.10 -1.35
CA ASP A 222 -10.86 -10.70 -1.08
C ASP A 222 -9.69 -9.82 -1.59
N GLY A 223 -9.83 -9.25 -2.79
CA GLY A 223 -8.84 -8.37 -3.38
C GLY A 223 -8.51 -7.15 -2.50
N PRO A 224 -9.48 -6.29 -2.17
CA PRO A 224 -9.29 -5.20 -1.23
C PRO A 224 -8.79 -5.64 0.16
N GLU A 225 -9.31 -6.72 0.72
CA GLU A 225 -8.80 -7.24 2.01
C GLU A 225 -7.30 -7.56 1.92
N ALA A 226 -6.88 -8.29 0.88
CA ALA A 226 -5.50 -8.69 0.68
C ALA A 226 -4.54 -7.53 0.33
N PHE A 227 -5.03 -6.44 -0.26
CA PHE A 227 -4.17 -5.38 -0.81
C PHE A 227 -4.25 -4.05 -0.09
N THR A 228 -5.41 -3.68 0.46
CA THR A 228 -5.68 -2.36 1.01
C THR A 228 -6.02 -2.40 2.49
N LEU A 229 -6.95 -3.26 2.91
CA LEU A 229 -7.40 -3.32 4.30
C LEU A 229 -6.39 -4.06 5.18
N GLY A 230 -5.76 -5.12 4.64
CA GLY A 230 -4.83 -5.96 5.37
C GLY A 230 -5.50 -7.00 6.28
N THR A 231 -6.80 -7.17 6.11
CA THR A 231 -7.62 -8.23 6.73
C THR A 231 -7.40 -9.57 6.01
N ASN A 232 -8.02 -10.62 6.53
CA ASN A 232 -7.88 -11.98 6.04
C ASN A 232 -9.14 -12.42 5.29
N PRO A 233 -9.08 -12.60 3.95
CA PRO A 233 -10.24 -12.93 3.09
C PRO A 233 -11.01 -14.23 3.40
N VAL A 234 -10.53 -15.02 4.36
CA VAL A 234 -11.15 -16.29 4.75
C VAL A 234 -11.64 -16.29 6.19
N LEU A 235 -11.57 -15.15 6.88
CA LEU A 235 -12.01 -14.93 8.24
C LEU A 235 -12.86 -13.67 8.29
N ARG A 236 -14.16 -13.84 8.53
CA ARG A 236 -15.12 -12.73 8.67
C ARG A 236 -14.74 -11.68 9.72
N ASP A 237 -13.86 -12.04 10.64
CA ASP A 237 -13.41 -11.24 11.79
C ASP A 237 -11.92 -11.52 11.92
N SER A 238 -11.12 -10.59 11.42
CA SER A 238 -9.69 -10.75 11.18
C SER A 238 -8.85 -10.60 12.43
N ASP A 239 -9.25 -9.76 13.36
CA ASP A 239 -8.55 -9.52 14.63
C ASP A 239 -9.15 -10.29 15.82
N GLY A 240 -10.34 -10.86 15.65
CA GLY A 240 -10.99 -11.75 16.59
C GLY A 240 -11.68 -11.05 17.74
N ASP A 241 -12.05 -9.78 17.58
CA ASP A 241 -12.74 -8.99 18.58
C ASP A 241 -14.26 -9.20 18.57
N GLY A 242 -14.81 -9.83 17.55
CA GLY A 242 -16.23 -10.17 17.42
C GLY A 242 -17.05 -9.21 16.55
N LEU A 243 -16.52 -8.06 16.14
CA LEU A 243 -16.99 -7.32 14.98
C LEU A 243 -16.48 -8.02 13.71
N ILE A 244 -17.25 -7.94 12.62
CA ILE A 244 -16.80 -8.50 11.34
C ILE A 244 -16.17 -7.39 10.52
N ASP A 245 -15.17 -7.69 9.69
CA ASP A 245 -14.39 -6.66 9.01
C ASP A 245 -15.28 -5.79 8.11
N GLY A 246 -16.30 -6.39 7.47
CA GLY A 246 -17.30 -5.67 6.69
C GLY A 246 -18.27 -4.77 7.47
N ILE A 247 -18.35 -4.85 8.80
CA ILE A 247 -19.02 -3.87 9.66
C ILE A 247 -18.08 -2.70 9.95
N GLU A 248 -16.81 -3.00 10.21
CA GLU A 248 -15.78 -2.01 10.52
C GLU A 248 -15.43 -1.16 9.28
N ASP A 249 -15.33 -1.76 8.10
CA ASP A 249 -15.40 -1.08 6.80
C ASP A 249 -16.87 -0.75 6.47
N ARG A 250 -17.45 0.16 7.24
CA ARG A 250 -18.89 0.53 7.20
C ARG A 250 -19.39 0.86 5.79
N ASN A 251 -18.51 1.35 4.93
CA ASN A 251 -18.87 1.71 3.56
C ASN A 251 -18.45 0.68 2.50
N GLN A 252 -17.80 -0.42 2.91
CA GLN A 252 -17.43 -1.58 2.12
C GLN A 252 -16.60 -1.21 0.88
N ASN A 253 -15.75 -0.19 1.02
CA ASN A 253 -14.87 0.23 -0.07
C ASN A 253 -13.52 -0.51 -0.07
N GLY A 254 -13.28 -1.33 0.96
CA GLY A 254 -12.08 -2.10 1.21
C GLY A 254 -10.91 -1.27 1.70
N ARG A 255 -11.15 -0.11 2.32
CA ARG A 255 -10.11 0.78 2.85
C ARG A 255 -10.60 1.39 4.15
N ARG A 256 -9.71 1.43 5.13
CA ARG A 256 -9.95 2.09 6.41
C ARG A 256 -10.08 3.61 6.25
N ASP A 257 -11.25 4.14 6.55
CA ASP A 257 -11.48 5.57 6.68
C ASP A 257 -11.18 6.09 8.11
N LEU A 258 -11.26 7.41 8.33
CA LEU A 258 -10.92 8.02 9.63
C LEU A 258 -12.01 7.84 10.68
N ASP A 259 -13.24 7.58 10.23
CA ASP A 259 -14.44 7.38 11.05
C ASP A 259 -14.87 5.91 11.12
N GLU A 260 -13.91 5.00 10.91
CA GLU A 260 -14.05 3.55 10.94
C GLU A 260 -13.00 2.95 11.90
N SER A 261 -13.38 1.87 12.60
CA SER A 261 -12.45 1.07 13.39
C SER A 261 -11.45 0.35 12.47
N ASP A 262 -10.38 -0.19 13.06
CA ASP A 262 -9.32 -0.90 12.37
C ASP A 262 -9.53 -2.41 12.50
N ALA A 263 -10.16 -3.03 11.49
CA ALA A 263 -10.42 -4.48 11.44
C ALA A 263 -9.19 -5.42 11.51
N THR A 264 -7.99 -4.85 11.66
CA THR A 264 -6.76 -5.60 11.90
C THR A 264 -6.29 -5.50 13.36
N LYS A 265 -7.05 -4.82 14.21
CA LYS A 265 -6.76 -4.55 15.62
C LYS A 265 -8.04 -4.60 16.44
N TRP A 266 -8.05 -5.58 17.33
CA TRP A 266 -9.11 -5.76 18.32
C TRP A 266 -9.42 -4.56 19.24
N ASP A 267 -8.58 -3.52 19.23
CA ASP A 267 -8.62 -2.31 20.08
C ASP A 267 -7.98 -1.17 19.28
N THR A 268 -8.83 -0.41 18.58
CA THR A 268 -8.41 0.60 17.60
C THR A 268 -7.75 1.80 18.25
N ASP A 269 -8.30 2.30 19.36
CA ASP A 269 -7.80 3.47 20.06
C ASP A 269 -6.78 3.16 21.17
N SER A 270 -6.59 1.88 21.48
CA SER A 270 -5.61 1.34 22.42
C SER A 270 -5.85 1.75 23.88
N ASP A 271 -7.12 1.90 24.29
CA ASP A 271 -7.48 2.20 25.68
C ASP A 271 -7.59 0.93 26.57
N GLY A 272 -7.63 -0.25 25.95
CA GLY A 272 -7.72 -1.57 26.58
C GLY A 272 -9.12 -2.21 26.56
N LEU A 273 -10.11 -1.52 26.01
CA LEU A 273 -11.41 -2.05 25.61
C LEU A 273 -11.32 -2.54 24.15
N CYS A 274 -12.26 -3.40 23.74
CA CYS A 274 -12.24 -3.92 22.39
C CYS A 274 -13.28 -3.22 21.55
N ASP A 275 -13.02 -3.01 20.26
CA ASP A 275 -14.00 -2.36 19.39
C ASP A 275 -15.30 -3.18 19.38
N GLY A 276 -15.17 -4.50 19.19
CA GLY A 276 -16.20 -5.52 19.37
C GLY A 276 -16.22 -6.16 20.77
N LEU A 277 -16.73 -7.39 20.89
CA LEU A 277 -16.79 -8.15 22.16
C LEU A 277 -15.67 -9.20 22.33
N CYS A 278 -14.59 -8.85 23.03
CA CYS A 278 -13.54 -9.80 23.36
C CYS A 278 -13.79 -10.64 24.60
N LYS A 279 -13.18 -11.83 24.62
CA LYS A 279 -13.06 -12.68 25.81
C LYS A 279 -12.00 -12.16 26.78
N VAL A 280 -12.45 -11.68 27.94
CA VAL A 280 -11.58 -11.30 29.07
C VAL A 280 -11.59 -12.38 30.16
N GLU A 281 -10.67 -12.26 31.14
CA GLU A 281 -10.59 -13.15 32.32
C GLU A 281 -10.51 -14.65 31.96
N LYS A 282 -9.63 -15.02 31.02
CA LYS A 282 -9.52 -16.41 30.49
C LYS A 282 -10.82 -16.92 29.87
N GLY A 283 -11.62 -16.03 29.28
CA GLY A 283 -12.85 -16.35 28.56
C GLY A 283 -14.08 -16.54 29.45
N GLN A 284 -14.04 -16.03 30.68
CA GLN A 284 -15.20 -16.08 31.58
C GLN A 284 -16.20 -14.97 31.30
N ARG A 285 -15.76 -13.87 30.67
CA ARG A 285 -16.58 -12.68 30.43
C ARG A 285 -16.28 -12.13 29.04
N LEU A 286 -17.25 -11.43 28.48
CA LEU A 286 -17.10 -10.63 27.27
C LEU A 286 -17.08 -9.16 27.68
N ARG A 287 -16.24 -8.37 27.02
CA ARG A 287 -16.15 -6.94 27.22
C ARG A 287 -15.79 -6.27 25.89
N GLY A 288 -16.38 -5.12 25.65
CA GLY A 288 -16.27 -4.41 24.38
C GLY A 288 -17.04 -3.11 24.38
N GLU A 289 -16.80 -2.32 23.35
CA GLU A 289 -17.41 -1.02 23.14
C GLU A 289 -18.74 -1.15 22.40
N ASP A 290 -18.75 -1.87 21.29
CA ASP A 290 -19.97 -2.22 20.59
C ASP A 290 -20.58 -3.50 21.19
N LYS A 291 -21.56 -3.31 22.08
CA LYS A 291 -22.20 -4.40 22.81
C LYS A 291 -23.15 -5.19 21.93
N ASN A 292 -23.66 -4.56 20.88
CA ASN A 292 -24.69 -5.14 20.03
C ASN A 292 -24.18 -5.54 18.64
N ILE A 293 -22.90 -5.28 18.36
CA ILE A 293 -22.11 -5.71 17.20
C ILE A 293 -22.77 -5.22 15.91
N ASN A 294 -23.10 -3.93 15.85
CA ASN A 294 -23.74 -3.29 14.71
C ASN A 294 -22.86 -2.22 14.01
N GLY A 295 -21.67 -1.93 14.53
CA GLY A 295 -20.72 -0.93 14.04
C GLY A 295 -21.14 0.51 14.27
N VAL A 296 -22.07 0.77 15.19
CA VAL A 296 -22.61 2.09 15.49
C VAL A 296 -22.59 2.30 17.00
N VAL A 297 -21.97 3.40 17.43
CA VAL A 297 -21.98 3.80 18.85
C VAL A 297 -23.41 4.18 19.27
N ASP A 298 -24.06 3.30 20.02
CA ASP A 298 -25.41 3.48 20.57
C ASP A 298 -25.40 4.12 21.97
N GLU A 299 -26.58 4.43 22.52
CA GLU A 299 -26.70 4.95 23.88
C GLU A 299 -26.23 3.91 24.92
N GLY A 300 -25.16 4.25 25.65
CA GLY A 300 -24.56 3.37 26.65
C GLY A 300 -23.37 2.53 26.14
N GLU A 301 -22.89 2.83 24.94
CA GLU A 301 -21.65 2.31 24.35
C GLU A 301 -20.57 3.39 24.33
N SER A 302 -19.31 2.98 24.41
CA SER A 302 -18.16 3.85 24.15
C SER A 302 -17.75 3.77 22.68
N SER A 303 -16.85 4.66 22.26
CA SER A 303 -16.45 4.83 20.88
C SER A 303 -15.07 4.22 20.63
N PRO A 304 -14.92 3.27 19.70
CA PRO A 304 -13.63 2.64 19.36
C PRO A 304 -12.59 3.53 18.70
N LEU A 305 -12.93 4.79 18.48
CA LEU A 305 -12.05 5.79 17.91
C LEU A 305 -11.51 6.77 18.96
N LEU A 306 -11.97 6.69 20.21
CA LEU A 306 -11.76 7.69 21.25
C LEU A 306 -11.52 7.01 22.60
N THR A 307 -10.29 7.09 23.10
CA THR A 307 -9.92 6.48 24.39
C THR A 307 -10.66 6.99 25.63
N ASP A 308 -11.51 8.01 25.47
CA ASP A 308 -12.29 8.72 26.49
C ASP A 308 -13.49 9.33 25.75
N THR A 309 -14.58 8.57 25.71
CA THR A 309 -15.75 8.87 24.87
C THR A 309 -16.51 10.09 25.37
N ASP A 310 -16.62 10.27 26.69
CA ASP A 310 -17.40 11.36 27.29
C ASP A 310 -16.56 12.62 27.62
N GLY A 311 -15.23 12.49 27.56
CA GLY A 311 -14.27 13.58 27.70
C GLY A 311 -14.02 13.99 29.16
N ASP A 312 -14.29 13.12 30.13
CA ASP A 312 -14.12 13.42 31.54
C ASP A 312 -12.67 13.19 32.07
N ASN A 313 -11.77 12.71 31.21
CA ASN A 313 -10.38 12.30 31.46
C ASN A 313 -10.22 10.96 32.21
N ILE A 314 -11.24 10.11 32.20
CA ILE A 314 -11.17 8.71 32.55
C ILE A 314 -11.24 7.92 31.25
N LEU A 315 -10.38 6.92 31.07
CA LEU A 315 -10.47 6.08 29.87
C LEU A 315 -11.70 5.18 29.96
N ASP A 316 -12.32 4.86 28.83
CA ASP A 316 -13.54 4.06 28.78
C ASP A 316 -13.34 2.69 29.44
N PHE A 317 -12.20 2.04 29.19
CA PHE A 317 -11.80 0.81 29.90
C PHE A 317 -11.80 0.98 31.44
N HIS A 318 -11.33 2.13 31.95
CA HIS A 318 -11.28 2.39 33.39
C HIS A 318 -12.68 2.60 33.97
N GLU A 319 -13.58 3.25 33.23
CA GLU A 319 -14.98 3.39 33.62
C GLU A 319 -15.66 2.03 33.77
N VAL A 320 -15.51 1.17 32.74
CA VAL A 320 -16.04 -0.20 32.75
C VAL A 320 -15.45 -0.98 33.94
N TYR A 321 -14.14 -0.88 34.17
CA TYR A 321 -13.48 -1.56 35.29
C TYR A 321 -14.00 -1.09 36.66
N VAL A 322 -14.21 0.22 36.85
CA VAL A 322 -14.75 0.78 38.09
C VAL A 322 -16.22 0.37 38.29
N CYS A 323 -17.02 0.38 37.23
CA CYS A 323 -18.41 -0.08 37.26
C CYS A 323 -18.53 -1.54 37.70
N GLU A 324 -17.68 -2.42 37.15
CA GLU A 324 -17.65 -3.84 37.52
C GLU A 324 -17.21 -4.06 38.97
N LEU A 325 -16.21 -3.32 39.45
CA LEU A 325 -15.79 -3.37 40.86
C LEU A 325 -16.90 -2.92 41.82
N GLY A 326 -17.78 -2.02 41.36
CA GLY A 326 -18.99 -1.60 42.06
C GLY A 326 -20.12 -2.64 42.08
N GLY A 327 -19.96 -3.76 41.37
CA GLY A 327 -20.98 -4.80 41.22
C GLY A 327 -22.02 -4.51 40.12
N GLY A 328 -21.73 -3.58 39.21
CA GLY A 328 -22.55 -3.33 38.03
C GLY A 328 -22.60 -4.53 37.09
N THR A 329 -23.76 -4.74 36.46
CA THR A 329 -23.99 -5.83 35.49
C THR A 329 -24.20 -5.33 34.06
N GLU A 330 -24.43 -4.04 33.88
CA GLU A 330 -24.54 -3.34 32.60
C GLU A 330 -23.54 -2.19 32.61
N CYS A 331 -22.27 -2.60 32.62
CA CYS A 331 -21.13 -1.79 32.20
C CYS A 331 -20.92 -2.13 30.72
#